data_AF-A0A432G7S6-F1
#
_entry.id   AF-A0A432G7S6-F1
#
_cell.length_a   1.000
_cell.length_b   1.000
_cell.length_c   1.000
_cell.angle_alpha   90.00
_cell.angle_beta   90.00
_cell.angle_gamma   90.00
#
_symmetry.space_group_name_H-M   'P 1'
#
loop_
_entity.id
_entity.type
_entity.pdbx_description
1 polymer ?
#
loop_
_entity_poly.entity_id
_entity_poly.type
_entity_poly.pdbx_seq_one_letter_code
_entity_poly.pdbx_strand_id
1 'polypeptide(L)'
;MMQQYLRIKADYPHMLLFYRMGDFYELFYEDAERAARLLDITLTARGKSAGKPIPMAGIPYHAAENYLARLIRQGESVAICEQVGDPATSKGPVERKVVRIITPGTVTDEALLEERRDNLLATLYRQDSTWGLATLDLASGRFTVQEQETEEGLRGELERLQPVELLLPEEESFEWKEGGLTRRPEWHFDPETALQLLTAQFGTRDLGGFGCHGMDTAIRAAGALLQYVQETQRTALPHISGLKVERHDEALVIDAATRRNLELDRAHSGKREHTLTGLLDQTATAMGSRLLARWINRPLRDRAVIEARHDAVEALVQWFELRELRRLLAGAGDIERIPSRIALGSARPRDLATLRDTLALLPELQSLLAPLE
;
A
#
# COMPACT_ATOMS: atom_id res chain seq x y z
N MET A 1 25.58 -23.83 2.08
CA MET A 1 24.51 -23.05 2.74
C MET A 1 24.85 -21.57 2.76
N MET A 2 25.88 -21.11 3.49
CA MET A 2 26.25 -19.67 3.52
C MET A 2 26.57 -19.06 2.14
N GLN A 3 27.20 -19.80 1.22
CA GLN A 3 27.39 -19.33 -0.16
C GLN A 3 26.07 -19.04 -0.89
N GLN A 4 25.05 -19.88 -0.68
CA GLN A 4 23.71 -19.69 -1.26
C GLN A 4 23.01 -18.47 -0.61
N TYR A 5 23.11 -18.33 0.71
CA TYR A 5 22.61 -17.16 1.43
C TYR A 5 23.24 -15.85 0.93
N LEU A 6 24.58 -15.78 0.89
CA LEU A 6 25.30 -14.57 0.45
C LEU A 6 24.99 -14.21 -0.99
N ARG A 7 24.85 -15.21 -1.87
CA ARG A 7 24.43 -14.99 -3.26
C ARG A 7 23.04 -14.35 -3.34
N ILE A 8 22.08 -14.85 -2.57
CA ILE A 8 20.72 -14.28 -2.54
C ILE A 8 20.73 -12.90 -1.88
N LYS A 9 21.46 -12.72 -0.78
CA LYS A 9 21.57 -11.45 -0.06
C LYS A 9 22.22 -10.34 -0.90
N ALA A 10 23.12 -10.68 -1.82
CA ALA A 10 23.72 -9.72 -2.75
C ALA A 10 22.68 -9.03 -3.64
N ASP A 11 21.56 -9.71 -3.94
CA ASP A 11 20.45 -9.13 -4.70
C ASP A 11 19.55 -8.21 -3.84
N TYR A 12 19.65 -8.28 -2.50
CA TYR A 12 18.86 -7.48 -1.54
C TYR A 12 19.75 -6.87 -0.45
N PRO A 13 20.74 -6.03 -0.81
CA PRO A 13 21.75 -5.56 0.12
C PRO A 13 21.17 -4.69 1.25
N HIS A 14 20.10 -3.94 0.97
CA HIS A 14 19.52 -2.95 1.89
C HIS A 14 18.31 -3.45 2.70
N MET A 15 17.77 -4.64 2.37
CA MET A 15 16.56 -5.20 2.98
C MET A 15 16.90 -6.39 3.89
N LEU A 16 16.11 -6.62 4.93
CA LEU A 16 16.26 -7.83 5.74
C LEU A 16 15.92 -9.08 4.91
N LEU A 17 16.73 -10.13 4.99
CA LEU A 17 16.46 -11.40 4.30
C LEU A 17 15.97 -12.45 5.29
N PHE A 18 14.67 -12.77 5.24
CA PHE A 18 14.09 -13.91 5.96
C PHE A 18 14.39 -15.19 5.19
N TYR A 19 15.40 -15.94 5.66
CA TYR A 19 15.88 -17.14 4.98
C TYR A 19 15.28 -18.41 5.61
N ARG A 20 14.44 -19.12 4.86
CA ARG A 20 13.73 -20.32 5.33
C ARG A 20 14.70 -21.46 5.66
N MET A 21 14.66 -21.90 6.92
CA MET A 21 15.48 -22.97 7.48
C MET A 21 14.62 -23.86 8.39
N GLY A 22 14.07 -24.95 7.82
CA GLY A 22 13.15 -25.82 8.55
C GLY A 22 11.92 -25.02 8.98
N ASP A 23 11.59 -25.02 10.27
CA ASP A 23 10.45 -24.26 10.83
C ASP A 23 10.76 -22.81 11.23
N PHE A 24 11.93 -22.29 10.85
CA PHE A 24 12.34 -20.93 11.16
C PHE A 24 12.58 -20.08 9.91
N TYR A 25 12.42 -18.78 10.07
CA TYR A 25 13.12 -17.79 9.25
C TYR A 25 14.35 -17.34 10.03
N GLU A 26 15.52 -17.51 9.44
CA GLU A 26 16.79 -17.10 10.01
C GLU A 26 17.37 -15.91 9.23
N LEU A 27 18.04 -15.02 9.95
CA LEU A 27 18.82 -13.91 9.42
C LEU A 27 20.26 -14.05 9.88
N PHE A 28 21.22 -13.58 9.09
CA PHE A 28 22.64 -13.71 9.39
C PHE A 28 23.41 -12.39 9.26
N TYR A 29 24.55 -12.30 9.94
CA TYR A 29 25.44 -11.13 9.91
C TYR A 29 24.71 -9.85 10.36
N GLU A 30 24.85 -8.74 9.61
CA GLU A 30 24.25 -7.45 9.96
C GLU A 30 22.72 -7.53 10.04
N ASP A 31 22.07 -8.35 9.22
CA ASP A 31 20.62 -8.55 9.27
C ASP A 31 20.20 -9.17 10.61
N ALA A 32 21.01 -10.09 11.16
CA ALA A 32 20.73 -10.69 12.47
C ALA A 32 20.82 -9.65 13.60
N GLU A 33 21.84 -8.80 13.57
CA GLU A 33 22.04 -7.74 14.56
C GLU A 33 20.93 -6.69 14.48
N ARG A 34 20.55 -6.28 13.26
CA ARG A 34 19.42 -5.36 13.03
C ARG A 34 18.11 -5.98 13.50
N ALA A 35 17.80 -7.20 13.08
CA ALA A 35 16.57 -7.88 13.47
C ALA A 35 16.48 -8.10 14.99
N ALA A 36 17.57 -8.47 15.65
CA ALA A 36 17.62 -8.61 17.11
C ALA A 36 17.21 -7.32 17.82
N ARG A 37 17.70 -6.16 17.37
CA ARG A 37 17.33 -4.85 17.92
C ARG A 37 15.89 -4.45 17.59
N LEU A 38 15.49 -4.57 16.34
CA LEU A 38 14.17 -4.13 15.85
C LEU A 38 13.01 -4.99 16.37
N LEU A 39 13.27 -6.28 16.54
CA LEU A 39 12.27 -7.27 16.92
C LEU A 39 12.36 -7.69 18.39
N ASP A 40 13.38 -7.23 19.12
CA ASP A 40 13.67 -7.68 20.49
C ASP A 40 13.73 -9.21 20.59
N ILE A 41 14.56 -9.82 19.73
CA ILE A 41 14.79 -11.27 19.67
C ILE A 41 16.24 -11.59 19.99
N THR A 42 16.48 -12.79 20.50
CA THR A 42 17.83 -13.21 20.92
C THR A 42 18.80 -13.27 19.75
N LEU A 43 19.89 -12.51 19.84
CA LEU A 43 21.05 -12.64 18.95
C LEU A 43 21.91 -13.82 19.43
N THR A 44 22.17 -14.77 18.53
CA THR A 44 23.01 -15.94 18.77
C THR A 44 24.05 -16.07 17.65
N ALA A 45 24.78 -17.18 17.59
CA ALA A 45 25.74 -17.45 16.53
C ALA A 45 25.62 -18.88 16.00
N ARG A 46 25.86 -19.07 14.70
CA ARG A 46 25.86 -20.39 14.05
C ARG A 46 27.15 -20.61 13.28
N GLY A 47 27.91 -21.64 13.67
CA GLY A 47 29.12 -22.05 12.95
C GLY A 47 30.18 -20.94 12.88
N LYS A 48 31.08 -21.04 11.90
CA LYS A 48 32.15 -20.05 11.67
C LYS A 48 32.31 -19.76 10.17
N SER A 49 32.57 -18.50 9.83
CA SER A 49 33.00 -18.07 8.50
C SER A 49 34.37 -17.41 8.63
N ALA A 50 35.37 -17.89 7.89
CA ALA A 50 36.76 -17.42 8.01
C ALA A 50 37.28 -17.35 9.47
N GLY A 51 36.91 -18.33 10.29
CA GLY A 51 37.30 -18.41 11.71
C GLY A 51 36.45 -17.60 12.69
N LYS A 52 35.61 -16.65 12.22
CA LYS A 52 34.71 -15.84 13.07
C LYS A 52 33.32 -16.48 13.20
N PRO A 53 32.67 -16.46 14.38
CA PRO A 53 31.27 -16.88 14.51
C PRO A 53 30.35 -16.06 13.61
N ILE A 54 29.33 -16.69 13.03
CA ILE A 54 28.35 -15.99 12.19
C ILE A 54 27.18 -15.55 13.08
N PRO A 55 26.92 -14.24 13.26
CA PRO A 55 25.75 -13.75 13.98
C PRO A 55 24.47 -14.28 13.33
N MET A 56 23.52 -14.72 14.15
CA MET A 56 22.27 -15.31 13.71
C MET A 56 21.13 -14.88 14.63
N ALA A 57 20.00 -14.51 14.06
CA ALA A 57 18.73 -14.34 14.75
C ALA A 57 17.66 -15.07 13.96
N GLY A 58 16.58 -15.50 14.61
CA GLY A 58 15.53 -16.22 13.90
C GLY A 58 14.20 -16.19 14.63
N ILE A 59 13.15 -16.40 13.85
CA ILE A 59 11.77 -16.42 14.31
C ILE A 59 11.06 -17.68 13.80
N PRO A 60 10.11 -18.24 14.55
CA PRO A 60 9.28 -19.33 14.06
C PRO A 60 8.43 -18.88 12.86
N TYR A 61 8.35 -19.72 11.85
CA TYR A 61 7.53 -19.51 10.64
C TYR A 61 6.11 -19.06 10.92
N HIS A 62 5.42 -19.81 11.79
CA HIS A 62 4.02 -19.60 12.11
C HIS A 62 3.77 -18.28 12.83
N ALA A 63 4.83 -17.65 13.38
CA ALA A 63 4.76 -16.35 14.03
C ALA A 63 5.26 -15.20 13.14
N ALA A 64 5.72 -15.49 11.91
CA ALA A 64 6.39 -14.52 11.05
C ALA A 64 5.54 -13.28 10.77
N GLU A 65 4.22 -13.43 10.60
CA GLU A 65 3.28 -12.32 10.35
C GLU A 65 3.38 -11.22 11.41
N ASN A 66 3.46 -11.58 12.70
CA ASN A 66 3.55 -10.61 13.80
C ASN A 66 4.87 -9.82 13.76
N TYR A 67 5.96 -10.49 13.40
CA TYR A 67 7.27 -9.84 13.27
C TYR A 67 7.33 -8.96 12.02
N LEU A 68 6.74 -9.40 10.91
CA LEU A 68 6.60 -8.60 9.70
C LEU A 68 5.80 -7.33 9.97
N ALA A 69 4.67 -7.42 10.68
CA ALA A 69 3.89 -6.23 11.05
C ALA A 69 4.72 -5.21 11.84
N ARG A 70 5.60 -5.67 12.74
CA ARG A 70 6.50 -4.79 13.51
C ARG A 70 7.60 -4.16 12.67
N LEU A 71 8.17 -4.89 11.71
CA LEU A 71 9.18 -4.36 10.79
C LEU A 71 8.58 -3.32 9.85
N ILE A 72 7.42 -3.62 9.29
CA ILE A 72 6.72 -2.73 8.35
C ILE A 72 6.31 -1.41 9.01
N ARG A 73 5.81 -1.43 10.25
CA ARG A 73 5.52 -0.21 11.02
C ARG A 73 6.77 0.64 11.30
N GLN A 74 7.96 0.04 11.27
CA GLN A 74 9.24 0.74 11.42
C GLN A 74 9.85 1.15 10.06
N GLY A 75 9.14 0.94 8.95
CA GLY A 75 9.62 1.26 7.60
C GLY A 75 10.59 0.25 6.99
N GLU A 76 10.74 -0.93 7.60
CA GLU A 76 11.71 -1.94 7.17
C GLU A 76 11.13 -2.89 6.11
N SER A 77 11.84 -3.02 4.99
CA SER A 77 11.49 -3.96 3.92
C SER A 77 12.15 -5.32 4.15
N VAL A 78 11.43 -6.40 3.80
CA VAL A 78 11.85 -7.77 4.06
C VAL A 78 11.68 -8.64 2.81
N ALA A 79 12.76 -9.28 2.37
CA ALA A 79 12.74 -10.31 1.34
C ALA A 79 12.45 -11.68 1.97
N ILE A 80 11.43 -12.39 1.48
CA ILE A 80 11.02 -13.71 1.97
C ILE A 80 11.61 -14.78 1.06
N CYS A 81 12.60 -15.51 1.57
CA CYS A 81 13.29 -16.55 0.83
C CYS A 81 12.83 -17.94 1.28
N GLU A 82 12.12 -18.64 0.40
CA GLU A 82 11.55 -19.97 0.67
C GLU A 82 12.39 -21.09 0.08
N GLN A 83 12.17 -22.31 0.57
CA GLN A 83 12.71 -23.53 -0.01
C GLN A 83 11.85 -23.94 -1.22
N VAL A 84 12.50 -24.19 -2.35
CA VAL A 84 11.86 -24.61 -3.60
C VAL A 84 12.36 -26.00 -3.95
N GLY A 85 11.44 -26.93 -4.22
CA GLY A 85 11.74 -28.33 -4.51
C GLY A 85 11.66 -29.23 -3.26
N ASP A 86 11.73 -30.54 -3.48
CA ASP A 86 11.59 -31.55 -2.42
C ASP A 86 12.95 -31.79 -1.71
N PRO A 87 13.04 -31.55 -0.38
CA PRO A 87 14.23 -31.85 0.39
C PRO A 87 14.67 -33.32 0.33
N ALA A 88 13.72 -34.25 0.14
CA ALA A 88 14.01 -35.69 0.11
C ALA A 88 14.72 -36.14 -1.16
N THR A 89 14.62 -35.37 -2.25
CA THR A 89 15.18 -35.74 -3.57
C THR A 89 16.47 -35.00 -3.92
N SER A 90 16.87 -34.00 -3.12
CA SER A 90 17.98 -33.10 -3.42
C SER A 90 19.31 -33.57 -2.80
N LYS A 91 20.34 -33.86 -3.62
CA LYS A 91 21.72 -34.03 -3.15
C LYS A 91 22.36 -32.65 -2.89
N GLY A 92 22.29 -32.17 -1.64
CA GLY A 92 22.86 -30.88 -1.22
C GLY A 92 21.81 -29.93 -0.64
N PRO A 93 22.15 -28.64 -0.41
CA PRO A 93 21.18 -27.65 0.06
C PRO A 93 20.05 -27.50 -0.96
N VAL A 94 18.81 -27.63 -0.49
CA VAL A 94 17.59 -27.39 -1.29
C VAL A 94 17.67 -26.01 -1.96
N GLU A 95 17.16 -25.93 -3.19
CA GLU A 95 17.07 -24.66 -3.90
C GLU A 95 16.26 -23.65 -3.08
N ARG A 96 16.63 -22.39 -3.16
CA ARG A 96 15.97 -21.31 -2.44
C ARG A 96 15.79 -20.12 -3.34
N LYS A 97 14.61 -19.52 -3.25
CA LYS A 97 14.22 -18.36 -4.05
C LYS A 97 13.50 -17.36 -3.17
N VAL A 98 13.75 -16.08 -3.43
CA VAL A 98 12.89 -15.03 -2.90
C VAL A 98 11.56 -15.10 -3.64
N VAL A 99 10.50 -15.45 -2.91
CA VAL A 99 9.15 -15.61 -3.47
C VAL A 99 8.35 -14.32 -3.39
N ARG A 100 8.67 -13.46 -2.42
CA ARG A 100 7.98 -12.19 -2.18
C ARG A 100 8.89 -11.20 -1.49
N ILE A 101 8.71 -9.92 -1.79
CA ILE A 101 9.32 -8.81 -1.06
C ILE A 101 8.17 -8.05 -0.39
N ILE A 102 8.28 -7.85 0.92
CA ILE A 102 7.28 -7.13 1.70
C ILE A 102 7.87 -5.77 2.05
N THR A 103 7.27 -4.71 1.52
CA THR A 103 7.67 -3.32 1.76
C THR A 103 6.49 -2.55 2.38
N PRO A 104 6.72 -1.43 3.07
CA PRO A 104 5.63 -0.70 3.71
C PRO A 104 4.49 -0.31 2.78
N GLY A 105 4.78 0.08 1.53
CA GLY A 105 3.78 0.47 0.54
C GLY A 105 3.12 -0.69 -0.21
N THR A 106 3.61 -1.92 -0.07
CA THR A 106 3.20 -3.07 -0.91
C THR A 106 2.55 -4.21 -0.12
N VAL A 107 2.11 -3.93 1.11
CA VAL A 107 1.36 -4.88 1.94
C VAL A 107 -0.11 -4.97 1.51
N THR A 108 -0.63 -6.20 1.44
CA THR A 108 -2.04 -6.49 1.14
C THR A 108 -2.69 -7.44 2.15
N ASP A 109 -1.87 -8.07 2.99
CA ASP A 109 -2.32 -8.96 4.05
C ASP A 109 -3.02 -8.16 5.14
N GLU A 110 -4.21 -8.61 5.55
CA GLU A 110 -5.03 -7.95 6.55
C GLU A 110 -4.28 -7.75 7.88
N ALA A 111 -3.48 -8.72 8.29
CA ALA A 111 -2.69 -8.66 9.52
C ALA A 111 -1.60 -7.58 9.52
N LEU A 112 -1.19 -7.10 8.34
CA LEU A 112 -0.15 -6.08 8.17
C LEU A 112 -0.73 -4.69 7.95
N LEU A 113 -2.03 -4.58 7.70
CA LEU A 113 -2.71 -3.34 7.36
C LEU A 113 -3.50 -2.79 8.55
N GLU A 114 -3.54 -1.47 8.65
CA GLU A 114 -4.55 -0.81 9.47
C GLU A 114 -5.89 -0.83 8.73
N GLU A 115 -6.94 -1.33 9.39
CA GLU A 115 -8.26 -1.49 8.77
C GLU A 115 -8.82 -0.15 8.27
N ARG A 116 -8.75 0.89 9.09
CA ARG A 116 -9.42 2.19 8.85
C ARG A 116 -8.54 3.25 8.18
N ARG A 117 -7.39 2.86 7.64
CA ARG A 117 -6.43 3.78 7.02
C ARG A 117 -5.98 3.24 5.66
N ASP A 118 -5.83 4.13 4.69
CA ASP A 118 -5.21 3.80 3.40
C ASP A 118 -3.71 3.53 3.57
N ASN A 119 -3.16 2.61 2.79
CA ASN A 119 -1.74 2.26 2.81
C ASN A 119 -1.12 2.58 1.44
N LEU A 120 -0.76 3.85 1.25
CA LEU A 120 -0.37 4.36 -0.07
C LEU A 120 1.13 4.19 -0.32
N LEU A 121 1.46 3.61 -1.47
CA LEU A 121 2.75 3.77 -2.13
C LEU A 121 2.67 5.01 -3.02
N ALA A 122 3.68 5.87 -2.96
CA ALA A 122 3.80 7.04 -3.84
C ALA A 122 5.11 7.00 -4.62
N THR A 123 5.14 7.68 -5.76
CA THR A 123 6.34 7.88 -6.57
C THR A 123 6.37 9.30 -7.10
N LEU A 124 7.54 9.94 -7.00
CA LEU A 124 7.77 11.27 -7.57
C LEU A 124 8.70 11.17 -8.77
N TYR A 125 8.46 12.03 -9.74
CA TYR A 125 9.41 12.31 -10.81
C TYR A 125 9.37 13.80 -11.10
N ARG A 126 10.53 14.41 -11.37
CA ARG A 126 10.61 15.82 -11.74
C ARG A 126 11.22 15.95 -13.12
N GLN A 127 10.62 16.83 -13.92
CA GLN A 127 11.22 17.33 -15.15
C GLN A 127 11.05 18.84 -15.18
N ASP A 128 12.17 19.56 -15.32
CA ASP A 128 12.22 21.01 -15.22
C ASP A 128 11.59 21.52 -13.90
N SER A 129 10.49 22.27 -13.99
CA SER A 129 9.73 22.77 -12.84
C SER A 129 8.53 21.90 -12.47
N THR A 130 8.21 20.87 -13.26
CA THR A 130 6.98 20.09 -13.11
C THR A 130 7.26 18.79 -12.36
N TRP A 131 6.45 18.52 -11.35
CA TRP A 131 6.48 17.30 -10.57
C TRP A 131 5.33 16.38 -10.96
N GLY A 132 5.65 15.16 -11.35
CA GLY A 132 4.72 14.05 -11.45
C GLY A 132 4.63 13.32 -10.11
N LEU A 133 3.41 13.08 -9.64
CA LEU A 133 3.13 12.28 -8.46
C LEU A 133 2.13 11.18 -8.83
N ALA A 134 2.54 9.94 -8.63
CA ALA A 134 1.69 8.77 -8.77
C ALA A 134 1.47 8.13 -7.40
N THR A 135 0.25 7.69 -7.09
CA THR A 135 -0.04 6.94 -5.86
C THR A 135 -0.87 5.69 -6.13
N LEU A 136 -0.58 4.63 -5.39
CA LEU A 136 -1.29 3.37 -5.44
C LEU A 136 -1.63 2.90 -4.03
N ASP A 137 -2.90 2.58 -3.82
CA ASP A 137 -3.32 1.67 -2.75
C ASP A 137 -3.37 0.25 -3.32
N LEU A 138 -2.32 -0.54 -3.08
CA LEU A 138 -2.22 -1.89 -3.64
C LEU A 138 -3.35 -2.80 -3.15
N ALA A 139 -3.85 -2.56 -1.93
CA ALA A 139 -4.90 -3.37 -1.34
C ALA A 139 -6.27 -3.09 -1.94
N SER A 140 -6.50 -1.95 -2.60
CA SER A 140 -7.77 -1.65 -3.32
C SER A 140 -7.62 -1.57 -4.85
N GLY A 141 -6.38 -1.49 -5.36
CA GLY A 141 -6.10 -1.25 -6.79
C GLY A 141 -6.31 0.21 -7.21
N ARG A 142 -6.58 1.12 -6.28
CA ARG A 142 -6.79 2.55 -6.58
C ARG A 142 -5.47 3.20 -6.98
N PHE A 143 -5.36 3.55 -8.26
CA PHE A 143 -4.17 4.16 -8.86
C PHE A 143 -4.49 5.57 -9.37
N THR A 144 -3.80 6.58 -8.83
CA THR A 144 -3.99 7.98 -9.21
C THR A 144 -2.68 8.65 -9.63
N VAL A 145 -2.81 9.66 -10.48
CA VAL A 145 -1.70 10.53 -10.93
C VAL A 145 -2.10 11.98 -10.87
N GLN A 146 -1.10 12.83 -10.65
CA GLN A 146 -1.23 14.28 -10.69
C GLN A 146 0.09 14.94 -11.10
N GLU A 147 0.00 16.17 -11.60
CA GLU A 147 1.15 17.04 -11.84
C GLU A 147 1.06 18.29 -10.97
N GLN A 148 2.20 18.75 -10.47
CA GLN A 148 2.33 19.94 -9.64
C GLN A 148 3.42 20.84 -10.21
N GLU A 149 3.12 22.13 -10.38
CA GLU A 149 4.08 23.12 -10.91
C GLU A 149 5.07 23.62 -9.85
N THR A 150 4.78 23.38 -8.57
CA THR A 150 5.60 23.87 -7.45
C THR A 150 5.84 22.77 -6.42
N GLU A 151 7.00 22.84 -5.76
CA GLU A 151 7.33 21.93 -4.65
C GLU A 151 6.39 22.16 -3.45
N GLU A 152 5.91 23.39 -3.24
CA GLU A 152 4.94 23.70 -2.18
C GLU A 152 3.61 22.98 -2.41
N GLY A 153 3.08 23.01 -3.64
CA GLY A 153 1.89 22.25 -4.02
C GLY A 153 2.08 20.76 -3.83
N LEU A 154 3.22 20.23 -4.27
CA LEU A 154 3.59 18.83 -4.06
C LEU A 154 3.65 18.44 -2.58
N ARG A 155 4.24 19.28 -1.72
CA ARG A 155 4.30 19.04 -0.28
C ARG A 155 2.91 19.08 0.36
N GLY A 156 2.03 19.95 -0.10
CA GLY A 156 0.61 19.95 0.30
C GLY A 156 -0.09 18.64 -0.05
N GLU A 157 0.18 18.10 -1.24
CA GLU A 157 -0.34 16.81 -1.69
C GLU A 157 0.23 15.62 -0.89
N LEU A 158 1.53 15.62 -0.60
CA LEU A 158 2.13 14.59 0.24
C LEU A 158 1.61 14.65 1.68
N GLU A 159 1.36 15.84 2.24
CA GLU A 159 0.73 15.99 3.55
C GLU A 159 -0.69 15.42 3.54
N ARG A 160 -1.44 15.61 2.45
CA ARG A 160 -2.80 15.07 2.27
C ARG A 160 -2.82 13.54 2.12
N LEU A 161 -1.86 12.99 1.37
CA LEU A 161 -1.84 11.59 0.97
C LEU A 161 -1.18 10.70 2.03
N GLN A 162 -0.20 11.23 2.78
CA GLN A 162 0.56 10.50 3.80
C GLN A 162 1.04 9.11 3.32
N PRO A 163 1.78 9.02 2.20
CA PRO A 163 2.25 7.73 1.70
C PRO A 163 3.18 7.06 2.71
N VAL A 164 2.96 5.77 2.95
CA VAL A 164 3.78 4.98 3.89
C VAL A 164 5.14 4.64 3.29
N GLU A 165 5.24 4.71 1.95
CA GLU A 165 6.47 4.51 1.20
C GLU A 165 6.49 5.45 -0.01
N LEU A 166 7.64 6.13 -0.21
CA LEU A 166 7.88 7.04 -1.31
C LEU A 166 9.03 6.53 -2.18
N LEU A 167 8.80 6.45 -3.49
CA LEU A 167 9.84 6.15 -4.47
C LEU A 167 10.37 7.44 -5.11
N LEU A 168 11.69 7.55 -5.23
CA LEU A 168 12.37 8.67 -5.88
C LEU A 168 13.45 8.16 -6.85
N PRO A 169 13.77 8.91 -7.91
CA PRO A 169 15.01 8.73 -8.66
C PRO A 169 16.25 8.83 -7.75
N GLU A 170 17.30 8.09 -8.08
CA GLU A 170 18.53 8.03 -7.28
C GLU A 170 19.19 9.41 -7.11
N GLU A 171 19.18 10.23 -8.16
CA GLU A 171 19.82 11.54 -8.15
C GLU A 171 18.92 12.66 -7.62
N GLU A 172 17.61 12.40 -7.46
CA GLU A 172 16.66 13.42 -7.05
C GLU A 172 16.82 13.79 -5.57
N SER A 173 16.95 15.10 -5.32
CA SER A 173 17.09 15.65 -3.97
C SER A 173 15.73 16.10 -3.46
N PHE A 174 15.05 15.24 -2.72
CA PHE A 174 13.79 15.59 -2.04
C PHE A 174 13.82 15.07 -0.60
N GLU A 175 13.57 15.97 0.35
CA GLU A 175 13.54 15.63 1.77
C GLU A 175 12.18 15.02 2.15
N TRP A 176 12.20 13.72 2.44
CA TRP A 176 11.05 12.96 2.95
C TRP A 176 11.39 12.33 4.29
N LYS A 177 10.60 12.66 5.32
CA LYS A 177 10.79 12.18 6.69
C LYS A 177 9.59 11.39 7.23
N GLU A 178 8.46 11.39 6.53
CA GLU A 178 7.17 10.90 7.06
C GLU A 178 6.84 9.45 6.62
N GLY A 179 7.83 8.64 6.24
CA GLY A 179 7.62 7.24 5.86
C GLY A 179 8.87 6.55 5.32
N GLY A 180 8.69 5.37 4.70
CA GLY A 180 9.75 4.68 3.98
C GLY A 180 10.19 5.47 2.75
N LEU A 181 11.49 5.51 2.46
CA LEU A 181 12.05 6.14 1.27
C LEU A 181 12.87 5.12 0.49
N THR A 182 12.50 4.90 -0.77
CA THR A 182 13.17 3.94 -1.64
C THR A 182 13.68 4.66 -2.88
N ARG A 183 15.00 4.63 -3.12
CA ARG A 183 15.61 5.19 -4.33
C ARG A 183 15.61 4.17 -5.45
N ARG A 184 15.35 4.65 -6.66
CA ARG A 184 15.22 3.85 -7.87
C ARG A 184 16.10 4.43 -8.98
N PRO A 185 16.79 3.58 -9.77
CA PRO A 185 17.56 4.03 -10.92
C PRO A 185 16.74 4.87 -11.90
N GLU A 186 17.38 5.86 -12.55
CA GLU A 186 16.75 6.80 -13.48
C GLU A 186 16.01 6.11 -14.64
N TRP A 187 16.52 4.95 -15.11
CA TRP A 187 15.91 4.22 -16.22
C TRP A 187 14.54 3.62 -15.90
N HIS A 188 14.14 3.52 -14.62
CA HIS A 188 12.76 3.19 -14.26
C HIS A 188 11.75 4.30 -14.60
N PHE A 189 12.23 5.53 -14.81
CA PHE A 189 11.43 6.70 -15.14
C PHE A 189 11.52 7.09 -16.63
N ASP A 190 11.96 6.14 -17.47
CA ASP A 190 11.97 6.26 -18.92
C ASP A 190 10.53 6.36 -19.45
N PRO A 191 10.22 7.34 -20.33
CA PRO A 191 8.84 7.62 -20.75
C PRO A 191 8.26 6.51 -21.63
N GLU A 192 9.09 5.94 -22.51
CA GLU A 192 8.65 4.88 -23.42
C GLU A 192 8.32 3.61 -22.64
N THR A 193 9.20 3.24 -21.70
CA THR A 193 9.01 2.11 -20.81
C THR A 193 7.79 2.30 -19.92
N ALA A 194 7.61 3.48 -19.32
CA ALA A 194 6.46 3.80 -18.50
C ALA A 194 5.13 3.66 -19.27
N LEU A 195 5.07 4.24 -20.47
CA LEU A 195 3.88 4.14 -21.32
C LEU A 195 3.59 2.68 -21.71
N GLN A 196 4.62 1.92 -22.10
CA GLN A 196 4.47 0.50 -22.45
C GLN A 196 3.96 -0.34 -21.27
N LEU A 197 4.51 -0.14 -20.07
CA LEU A 197 4.07 -0.88 -18.88
C LEU A 197 2.62 -0.57 -18.52
N LEU A 198 2.23 0.71 -18.53
CA LEU A 198 0.87 1.13 -18.18
C LEU A 198 -0.16 0.66 -19.23
N THR A 199 0.14 0.83 -20.52
CA THR A 199 -0.76 0.39 -21.60
C THR A 199 -0.91 -1.13 -21.63
N ALA A 200 0.17 -1.88 -21.38
CA ALA A 200 0.12 -3.33 -21.24
C ALA A 200 -0.71 -3.77 -20.03
N GLN A 201 -0.54 -3.11 -18.87
CA GLN A 201 -1.30 -3.39 -17.65
C GLN A 201 -2.80 -3.15 -17.84
N PHE A 202 -3.19 -2.06 -18.52
CA PHE A 202 -4.58 -1.70 -18.73
C PHE A 202 -5.22 -2.30 -19.99
N GLY A 203 -4.43 -2.99 -20.83
CA GLY A 203 -4.91 -3.52 -22.10
C GLY A 203 -5.37 -2.44 -23.08
N THR A 204 -4.72 -1.28 -23.06
CA THR A 204 -5.06 -0.09 -23.88
C THR A 204 -3.95 0.21 -24.90
N ARG A 205 -4.26 1.04 -25.92
CA ARG A 205 -3.25 1.50 -26.89
C ARG A 205 -2.52 2.77 -26.43
N ASP A 206 -3.23 3.60 -25.68
CA ASP A 206 -2.78 4.87 -25.14
C ASP A 206 -3.49 5.14 -23.82
N LEU A 207 -3.07 6.18 -23.12
CA LEU A 207 -3.63 6.59 -21.83
C LEU A 207 -4.63 7.76 -21.95
N GLY A 208 -5.07 8.08 -23.18
CA GLY A 208 -5.99 9.20 -23.43
C GLY A 208 -7.34 9.00 -22.76
N GLY A 209 -7.84 7.76 -22.74
CA GLY A 209 -9.10 7.39 -22.06
C GLY A 209 -9.08 7.59 -20.54
N PHE A 210 -7.88 7.68 -19.92
CA PHE A 210 -7.70 7.96 -18.50
C PHE A 210 -7.50 9.45 -18.20
N GLY A 211 -7.49 10.31 -19.24
CA GLY A 211 -7.26 11.75 -19.10
C GLY A 211 -5.80 12.15 -18.93
N CYS A 212 -4.84 11.24 -19.14
CA CYS A 212 -3.41 11.48 -18.91
C CYS A 212 -2.69 12.17 -20.10
N HIS A 213 -3.44 12.74 -21.04
CA HIS A 213 -2.84 13.36 -22.23
C HIS A 213 -1.97 14.57 -21.84
N GLY A 214 -0.70 14.57 -22.26
CA GLY A 214 0.25 15.63 -21.96
C GLY A 214 0.89 15.58 -20.58
N MET A 215 0.57 14.57 -19.75
CA MET A 215 1.06 14.45 -18.37
C MET A 215 2.32 13.56 -18.27
N ASP A 216 3.38 13.91 -18.99
CA ASP A 216 4.59 13.07 -19.13
C ASP A 216 5.24 12.76 -17.76
N THR A 217 5.32 13.75 -16.87
CA THR A 217 5.95 13.56 -15.56
C THR A 217 5.15 12.60 -14.67
N ALA A 218 3.82 12.71 -14.71
CA ALA A 218 2.92 11.80 -13.99
C ALA A 218 2.95 10.38 -14.56
N ILE A 219 3.03 10.23 -15.89
CA ILE A 219 3.13 8.92 -16.56
C ILE A 219 4.43 8.20 -16.17
N ARG A 220 5.56 8.91 -16.15
CA ARG A 220 6.85 8.34 -15.71
C ARG A 220 6.83 7.90 -14.26
N ALA A 221 6.27 8.74 -13.37
CA ALA A 221 6.09 8.37 -11.96
C ALA A 221 5.21 7.12 -11.82
N ALA A 222 4.12 7.03 -12.58
CA ALA A 222 3.23 5.87 -12.56
C ALA A 222 3.88 4.61 -13.14
N GLY A 223 4.69 4.73 -14.20
CA GLY A 223 5.45 3.62 -14.76
C GLY A 223 6.45 3.03 -13.76
N ALA A 224 7.24 3.89 -13.12
CA ALA A 224 8.18 3.49 -12.08
C ALA A 224 7.47 2.84 -10.88
N LEU A 225 6.32 3.40 -10.46
CA LEU A 225 5.48 2.83 -9.40
C LEU A 225 5.02 1.42 -9.77
N LEU A 226 4.44 1.26 -10.96
CA LEU A 226 3.91 -0.02 -11.43
C LEU A 226 5.03 -1.08 -11.51
N GLN A 227 6.19 -0.69 -12.04
CA GLN A 227 7.35 -1.57 -12.11
C GLN A 227 7.79 -2.04 -10.72
N TYR A 228 7.84 -1.15 -9.73
CA TYR A 228 8.20 -1.51 -8.36
C TYR A 228 7.20 -2.51 -7.74
N VAL A 229 5.90 -2.32 -7.99
CA VAL A 229 4.87 -3.24 -7.51
C VAL A 229 5.00 -4.61 -8.19
N GLN A 230 5.29 -4.66 -9.49
CA GLN A 230 5.54 -5.90 -10.20
C GLN A 230 6.76 -6.65 -9.64
N GLU A 231 7.85 -5.94 -9.30
CA GLU A 231 9.05 -6.54 -8.70
C GLU A 231 8.82 -7.11 -7.29
N THR A 232 8.01 -6.42 -6.48
CA THR A 232 7.71 -6.82 -5.09
C THR A 232 6.69 -7.95 -5.01
N GLN A 233 5.63 -7.91 -5.83
CA GLN A 233 4.57 -8.92 -5.84
C GLN A 233 4.88 -10.15 -6.71
N ARG A 234 5.69 -10.00 -7.77
CA ARG A 234 6.09 -11.07 -8.71
C ARG A 234 4.93 -11.89 -9.28
N THR A 235 3.77 -11.27 -9.40
CA THR A 235 2.51 -11.86 -9.88
C THR A 235 1.78 -10.85 -10.75
N ALA A 236 0.79 -11.33 -11.52
CA ALA A 236 -0.09 -10.44 -12.25
C ALA A 236 -0.91 -9.58 -11.28
N LEU A 237 -1.23 -8.34 -11.68
CA LEU A 237 -1.94 -7.36 -10.84
C LEU A 237 -3.30 -6.99 -11.44
N PRO A 238 -4.22 -7.95 -11.70
CA PRO A 238 -5.41 -7.69 -12.52
C PRO A 238 -6.44 -6.75 -11.86
N HIS A 239 -6.34 -6.52 -10.54
CA HIS A 239 -7.19 -5.56 -9.82
C HIS A 239 -6.79 -4.10 -10.08
N ILE A 240 -5.55 -3.84 -10.51
CA ILE A 240 -5.11 -2.51 -10.95
C ILE A 240 -5.61 -2.30 -12.39
N SER A 241 -6.87 -1.88 -12.50
CA SER A 241 -7.64 -1.90 -13.75
C SER A 241 -7.74 -0.55 -14.46
N GLY A 242 -7.25 0.52 -13.85
CA GLY A 242 -7.25 1.83 -14.48
C GLY A 242 -6.40 2.85 -13.74
N LEU A 243 -6.28 4.01 -14.35
CA LEU A 243 -5.54 5.16 -13.85
C LEU A 243 -6.48 6.36 -13.78
N LYS A 244 -6.43 7.11 -12.68
CA LYS A 244 -7.25 8.33 -12.51
C LYS A 244 -6.38 9.56 -12.33
N VAL A 245 -6.61 10.56 -13.17
CA VAL A 245 -6.04 11.90 -12.96
C VAL A 245 -6.77 12.59 -11.81
N GLU A 246 -6.04 13.01 -10.79
CA GLU A 246 -6.53 13.95 -9.78
C GLU A 246 -6.07 15.36 -10.15
N ARG A 247 -7.03 16.21 -10.54
CA ARG A 247 -6.71 17.60 -10.86
C ARG A 247 -6.78 18.46 -9.60
N HIS A 248 -5.87 19.42 -9.52
CA HIS A 248 -5.78 20.37 -8.41
C HIS A 248 -7.00 21.30 -8.30
N ASP A 249 -7.68 21.59 -9.41
CA ASP A 249 -8.84 22.48 -9.48
C ASP A 249 -10.19 21.82 -9.14
N GLU A 250 -10.24 20.50 -9.02
CA GLU A 250 -11.45 19.75 -8.62
C GLU A 250 -11.77 19.85 -7.13
N ALA A 251 -10.79 20.23 -6.31
CA ALA A 251 -10.89 20.26 -4.85
C ALA A 251 -10.44 21.59 -4.25
N LEU A 252 -10.88 21.86 -3.03
CA LEU A 252 -10.35 22.96 -2.23
C LEU A 252 -8.89 22.66 -1.90
N VAL A 253 -8.01 23.59 -2.26
CA VAL A 253 -6.59 23.52 -1.93
C VAL A 253 -6.43 23.91 -0.47
N ILE A 254 -5.84 23.01 0.31
CA ILE A 254 -5.52 23.22 1.72
C ILE A 254 -4.04 22.93 1.87
N ASP A 255 -3.27 23.95 2.22
CA ASP A 255 -1.83 23.82 2.44
C ASP A 255 -1.53 22.91 3.65
N ALA A 256 -0.29 22.43 3.71
CA ALA A 256 0.13 21.47 4.73
C ALA A 256 0.00 22.02 6.16
N ALA A 257 0.25 23.31 6.38
CA ALA A 257 0.17 23.91 7.71
C ALA A 257 -1.29 24.02 8.17
N THR A 258 -2.18 24.45 7.29
CA THR A 258 -3.62 24.51 7.54
C THR A 258 -4.18 23.12 7.87
N ARG A 259 -3.80 22.06 7.13
CA ARG A 259 -4.22 20.69 7.43
C ARG A 259 -3.83 20.23 8.84
N ARG A 260 -2.57 20.47 9.23
CA ARG A 260 -2.06 20.13 10.58
C ARG A 260 -2.75 20.93 11.67
N ASN A 261 -3.00 22.22 11.44
CA ASN A 261 -3.66 23.10 12.41
C ASN A 261 -5.15 22.77 12.58
N LEU A 262 -5.81 22.31 11.52
CA LEU A 262 -7.19 21.84 11.56
C LEU A 262 -7.33 20.42 12.13
N GLU A 263 -6.22 19.71 12.33
CA GLU A 263 -6.17 18.33 12.83
C GLU A 263 -7.17 17.42 12.09
N LEU A 264 -7.18 17.48 10.75
CA LEU A 264 -8.18 16.79 9.93
C LEU A 264 -8.16 15.27 10.15
N ASP A 265 -6.97 14.68 10.15
CA ASP A 265 -6.72 13.24 10.32
C ASP A 265 -5.49 12.92 11.18
N ARG A 266 -4.67 13.93 11.51
CA ARG A 266 -3.54 13.83 12.44
C ARG A 266 -3.63 14.93 13.49
N ALA A 267 -3.68 14.53 14.77
CA ALA A 267 -3.63 15.45 15.90
C ALA A 267 -2.18 15.63 16.37
N HIS A 268 -1.87 16.77 16.99
CA HIS A 268 -0.57 17.02 17.63
C HIS A 268 -0.28 16.03 18.76
N SER A 269 -1.34 15.53 19.41
CA SER A 269 -1.24 14.47 20.42
C SER A 269 -0.88 13.09 19.85
N GLY A 270 -0.89 12.92 18.53
CA GLY A 270 -0.75 11.63 17.84
C GLY A 270 -1.98 10.73 17.92
N LYS A 271 -3.03 11.14 18.66
CA LYS A 271 -4.25 10.35 18.83
C LYS A 271 -5.28 10.67 17.75
N ARG A 272 -5.65 9.66 16.96
CA ARG A 272 -6.68 9.79 15.90
C ARG A 272 -8.04 10.24 16.47
N GLU A 273 -8.41 9.86 17.68
CA GLU A 273 -9.68 10.24 18.32
C GLU A 273 -9.83 11.75 18.56
N HIS A 274 -8.73 12.50 18.53
CA HIS A 274 -8.71 13.97 18.69
C HIS A 274 -8.69 14.72 17.35
N THR A 275 -9.03 14.06 16.25
CA THR A 275 -9.05 14.65 14.89
C THR A 275 -10.48 14.83 14.39
N LEU A 276 -10.68 15.68 13.38
CA LEU A 276 -12.00 15.79 12.72
C LEU A 276 -12.47 14.44 12.18
N THR A 277 -11.58 13.67 11.55
CA THR A 277 -11.89 12.33 11.05
C THR A 277 -12.25 11.39 12.18
N GLY A 278 -11.52 11.40 13.29
CA GLY A 278 -11.81 10.58 14.47
C GLY A 278 -13.16 10.90 15.12
N LEU A 279 -13.55 12.17 15.13
CA LEU A 279 -14.85 12.63 15.64
C LEU A 279 -16.01 12.19 14.74
N LEU A 280 -15.84 12.29 13.42
CA LEU A 280 -16.90 12.00 12.44
C LEU A 280 -17.02 10.52 12.06
N ASP A 281 -15.96 9.72 12.24
CA ASP A 281 -15.92 8.32 11.82
C ASP A 281 -16.76 7.39 12.71
N GLN A 282 -18.07 7.40 12.45
CA GLN A 282 -19.04 6.42 12.97
C GLN A 282 -19.45 5.38 11.92
N THR A 283 -18.63 5.20 10.89
CA THR A 283 -18.92 4.31 9.77
C THR A 283 -19.03 2.85 10.23
N ALA A 284 -19.90 2.08 9.57
CA ALA A 284 -20.15 0.68 9.90
C ALA A 284 -19.06 -0.26 9.36
N THR A 285 -18.31 0.16 8.33
CA THR A 285 -17.32 -0.66 7.63
C THR A 285 -15.97 0.05 7.55
N ALA A 286 -14.89 -0.73 7.49
CA ALA A 286 -13.52 -0.21 7.34
C ALA A 286 -13.33 0.57 6.03
N MET A 287 -13.88 0.07 4.92
CA MET A 287 -13.87 0.78 3.63
C MET A 287 -14.64 2.11 3.67
N GLY A 288 -15.74 2.19 4.42
CA GLY A 288 -16.48 3.43 4.65
C GLY A 288 -15.64 4.45 5.43
N SER A 289 -14.91 4.01 6.46
CA SER A 289 -14.00 4.85 7.23
C SER A 289 -12.90 5.45 6.35
N ARG A 290 -12.27 4.63 5.49
CA ARG A 290 -11.26 5.10 4.53
C ARG A 290 -11.85 6.09 3.53
N LEU A 291 -13.04 5.82 3.00
CA LEU A 291 -13.74 6.73 2.09
C LEU A 291 -14.04 8.09 2.73
N LEU A 292 -14.54 8.09 3.98
CA LEU A 292 -14.80 9.31 4.74
C LEU A 292 -13.52 10.11 4.95
N ALA A 293 -12.42 9.48 5.36
CA ALA A 293 -11.13 10.13 5.53
C ALA A 293 -10.64 10.78 4.23
N ARG A 294 -10.80 10.11 3.08
CA ARG A 294 -10.50 10.68 1.76
C ARG A 294 -11.35 11.91 1.43
N TRP A 295 -12.65 11.88 1.76
CA TRP A 295 -13.55 13.02 1.50
C TRP A 295 -13.22 14.23 2.37
N ILE A 296 -12.93 14.03 3.66
CA ILE A 296 -12.51 15.10 4.57
C ILE A 296 -11.22 15.75 4.05
N ASN A 297 -10.29 14.94 3.56
CA ASN A 297 -9.01 15.42 3.06
C ASN A 297 -9.04 16.02 1.65
N ARG A 298 -10.14 15.84 0.89
CA ARG A 298 -10.29 16.38 -0.47
C ARG A 298 -11.71 16.96 -0.67
N PRO A 299 -12.01 18.14 -0.09
CA PRO A 299 -13.31 18.78 -0.27
C PRO A 299 -13.53 19.14 -1.73
N LEU A 300 -14.67 18.72 -2.29
CA LEU A 300 -14.97 18.91 -3.71
C LEU A 300 -15.35 20.36 -4.02
N ARG A 301 -15.15 20.77 -5.27
CA ARG A 301 -15.64 22.06 -5.80
C ARG A 301 -16.83 21.92 -6.74
N ASP A 302 -17.07 20.72 -7.26
CA ASP A 302 -18.22 20.44 -8.10
C ASP A 302 -19.52 20.49 -7.29
N ARG A 303 -20.30 21.54 -7.54
CA ARG A 303 -21.56 21.79 -6.86
C ARG A 303 -22.58 20.67 -7.09
N ALA A 304 -22.65 20.10 -8.28
CA ALA A 304 -23.62 19.04 -8.58
C ALA A 304 -23.33 17.78 -7.73
N VAL A 305 -22.05 17.44 -7.56
CA VAL A 305 -21.66 16.31 -6.71
C VAL A 305 -21.92 16.60 -5.23
N ILE A 306 -21.71 17.84 -4.79
CA ILE A 306 -22.00 18.26 -3.40
C ILE A 306 -23.50 18.19 -3.12
N GLU A 307 -24.33 18.75 -4.01
CA GLU A 307 -25.80 18.74 -3.88
C GLU A 307 -26.32 17.30 -3.85
N ALA A 308 -25.87 16.43 -4.76
CA ALA A 308 -26.25 15.02 -4.75
C ALA A 308 -25.88 14.29 -3.43
N ARG A 309 -24.74 14.65 -2.80
CA ARG A 309 -24.38 14.11 -1.48
C ARG A 309 -25.28 14.66 -0.38
N HIS A 310 -25.65 15.95 -0.44
CA HIS A 310 -26.57 16.55 0.53
C HIS A 310 -27.95 15.92 0.43
N ASP A 311 -28.48 15.75 -0.79
CA ASP A 311 -29.78 15.11 -1.03
C ASP A 311 -29.81 13.69 -0.47
N ALA A 312 -28.74 12.91 -0.71
CA ALA A 312 -28.62 11.55 -0.16
C ALA A 312 -28.59 11.54 1.38
N VAL A 313 -27.88 12.49 2.01
CA VAL A 313 -27.84 12.61 3.48
C VAL A 313 -29.21 13.04 4.02
N GLU A 314 -29.87 14.00 3.40
CA GLU A 314 -31.20 14.47 3.81
C GLU A 314 -32.23 13.34 3.77
N ALA A 315 -32.27 12.60 2.65
CA ALA A 315 -33.14 11.44 2.49
C ALA A 315 -32.88 10.38 3.57
N LEU A 316 -31.61 10.04 3.83
CA LEU A 316 -31.24 9.00 4.80
C LEU A 316 -31.49 9.42 6.26
N VAL A 317 -31.29 10.70 6.61
CA VAL A 317 -31.52 11.19 7.99
C VAL A 317 -33.01 11.18 8.35
N GLN A 318 -33.88 11.46 7.38
CA GLN A 318 -35.33 11.44 7.57
C GLN A 318 -35.92 10.01 7.51
N TRP A 319 -35.12 9.04 7.08
CA TRP A 319 -35.60 7.69 6.83
C TRP A 319 -35.58 6.81 8.08
N PHE A 320 -36.73 6.21 8.38
CA PHE A 320 -36.94 5.42 9.59
C PHE A 320 -36.08 4.14 9.65
N GLU A 321 -35.70 3.59 8.49
CA GLU A 321 -34.89 2.37 8.39
C GLU A 321 -33.37 2.61 8.43
N LEU A 322 -32.90 3.84 8.68
CA LEU A 322 -31.47 4.14 8.74
C LEU A 322 -30.71 3.24 9.72
N ARG A 323 -31.33 2.88 10.85
CA ARG A 323 -30.73 1.97 11.84
C ARG A 323 -30.56 0.56 11.28
N GLU A 324 -31.53 0.10 10.50
CA GLU A 324 -31.51 -1.21 9.88
C GLU A 324 -30.48 -1.27 8.74
N LEU A 325 -30.41 -0.22 7.91
CA LEU A 325 -29.36 -0.07 6.92
C LEU A 325 -27.97 -0.15 7.56
N ARG A 326 -27.76 0.56 8.67
CA ARG A 326 -26.49 0.52 9.41
C ARG A 326 -26.20 -0.88 9.96
N ARG A 327 -27.21 -1.60 10.45
CA ARG A 327 -27.08 -2.99 10.93
C ARG A 327 -26.64 -3.93 9.80
N LEU A 328 -27.26 -3.83 8.63
CA LEU A 328 -26.90 -4.62 7.45
C LEU A 328 -25.48 -4.29 6.98
N LEU A 329 -25.13 -3.02 6.85
CA LEU A 329 -23.79 -2.60 6.47
C LEU A 329 -22.72 -3.03 7.47
N ALA A 330 -23.03 -3.08 8.78
CA ALA A 330 -22.11 -3.59 9.79
C ALA A 330 -21.83 -5.11 9.65
N GLY A 331 -22.71 -5.85 8.98
CA GLY A 331 -22.49 -7.25 8.61
C GLY A 331 -21.60 -7.42 7.37
N ALA A 332 -21.33 -6.34 6.61
CA ALA A 332 -20.49 -6.39 5.43
C ALA A 332 -18.99 -6.39 5.81
N GLY A 333 -18.24 -7.29 5.18
CA GLY A 333 -16.78 -7.30 5.27
C GLY A 333 -16.12 -6.24 4.39
N ASP A 334 -14.79 -6.21 4.41
CA ASP A 334 -13.98 -5.29 3.60
C ASP A 334 -13.90 -5.74 2.14
N ILE A 335 -14.98 -5.52 1.39
CA ILE A 335 -15.08 -5.85 -0.04
C ILE A 335 -14.23 -4.95 -0.94
N GLU A 336 -13.58 -3.91 -0.41
CA GLU A 336 -12.57 -3.14 -1.15
C GLU A 336 -11.23 -3.89 -1.18
N ARG A 337 -10.85 -4.56 -0.08
CA ARG A 337 -9.54 -5.26 0.04
C ARG A 337 -9.57 -6.75 -0.29
N ILE A 338 -10.67 -7.45 -0.03
CA ILE A 338 -10.78 -8.88 -0.31
C ILE A 338 -10.55 -9.21 -1.80
N PRO A 339 -11.17 -8.49 -2.77
CA PRO A 339 -10.95 -8.78 -4.19
C PRO A 339 -9.49 -8.67 -4.63
N SER A 340 -8.73 -7.73 -4.07
CA SER A 340 -7.29 -7.58 -4.36
C SER A 340 -6.49 -8.79 -3.87
N ARG A 341 -6.81 -9.36 -2.70
CA ARG A 341 -6.19 -10.62 -2.24
C ARG A 341 -6.56 -11.80 -3.14
N ILE A 342 -7.79 -11.83 -3.66
CA ILE A 342 -8.20 -12.85 -4.64
C ILE A 342 -7.40 -12.69 -5.93
N ALA A 343 -7.29 -11.47 -6.45
CA ALA A 343 -6.52 -11.12 -7.65
C ALA A 343 -5.04 -11.51 -7.53
N LEU A 344 -4.45 -11.33 -6.35
CA LEU A 344 -3.06 -11.67 -6.05
C LEU A 344 -2.84 -13.15 -5.66
N GLY A 345 -3.90 -13.96 -5.61
CA GLY A 345 -3.81 -15.36 -5.18
C GLY A 345 -3.41 -15.55 -3.71
N SER A 346 -3.60 -14.53 -2.86
CA SER A 346 -3.25 -14.52 -1.44
C SER A 346 -4.46 -14.57 -0.50
N ALA A 347 -5.68 -14.67 -1.04
CA ALA A 347 -6.90 -14.80 -0.25
C ALA A 347 -6.94 -16.08 0.59
N ARG A 348 -7.34 -15.96 1.85
CA ARG A 348 -7.53 -17.07 2.79
C ARG A 348 -8.97 -17.61 2.72
N PRO A 349 -9.25 -18.84 3.21
CA PRO A 349 -10.62 -19.36 3.25
C PRO A 349 -11.62 -18.43 3.95
N ARG A 350 -11.18 -17.72 5.00
CA ARG A 350 -11.98 -16.73 5.70
C ARG A 350 -12.34 -15.51 4.84
N ASP A 351 -11.44 -15.06 3.96
CA ASP A 351 -11.73 -13.95 3.03
C ASP A 351 -12.89 -14.32 2.11
N LEU A 352 -12.88 -15.55 1.57
CA LEU A 352 -13.93 -16.04 0.69
C LEU A 352 -15.26 -16.23 1.41
N ALA A 353 -15.23 -16.70 2.66
CA ALA A 353 -16.42 -16.80 3.50
C ALA A 353 -17.03 -15.41 3.78
N THR A 354 -16.20 -14.44 4.17
CA THR A 354 -16.61 -13.06 4.39
C THR A 354 -17.20 -12.42 3.12
N LEU A 355 -16.58 -12.65 1.95
CA LEU A 355 -17.10 -12.17 0.68
C LEU A 355 -18.46 -12.80 0.36
N ARG A 356 -18.61 -14.12 0.50
CA ARG A 356 -19.89 -14.82 0.33
C ARG A 356 -20.97 -14.20 1.22
N ASP A 357 -20.67 -14.05 2.51
CA ASP A 357 -21.63 -13.54 3.49
C ASP A 357 -22.01 -12.08 3.19
N THR A 358 -21.05 -11.26 2.77
CA THR A 358 -21.32 -9.88 2.35
C THR A 358 -22.18 -9.80 1.09
N LEU A 359 -21.90 -10.63 0.08
CA LEU A 359 -22.69 -10.68 -1.15
C LEU A 359 -24.13 -11.17 -0.89
N ALA A 360 -24.32 -12.05 0.11
CA ALA A 360 -25.64 -12.51 0.51
C ALA A 360 -26.50 -11.40 1.16
N LEU A 361 -25.91 -10.29 1.62
CA LEU A 361 -26.63 -9.13 2.15
C LEU A 361 -27.20 -8.24 1.03
N LEU A 362 -26.69 -8.34 -0.21
CA LEU A 362 -27.07 -7.43 -1.29
C LEU A 362 -28.57 -7.43 -1.63
N PRO A 363 -29.28 -8.59 -1.71
CA PRO A 363 -30.71 -8.58 -1.99
C PRO A 363 -31.54 -7.88 -0.91
N GLU A 364 -31.15 -8.05 0.36
CA GLU A 364 -31.81 -7.39 1.49
C GLU A 364 -31.52 -5.88 1.48
N LEU A 365 -30.26 -5.48 1.25
CA LEU A 365 -29.88 -4.07 1.07
C LEU A 365 -30.64 -3.41 -0.08
N GLN A 366 -30.76 -4.09 -1.23
CA GLN A 366 -31.51 -3.57 -2.37
C GLN A 366 -32.99 -3.42 -2.06
N SER A 367 -33.59 -4.41 -1.41
CA SER A 367 -35.00 -4.35 -1.00
C SER A 367 -35.25 -3.22 0.01
N LEU A 368 -34.31 -3.03 0.93
CA LEU A 368 -34.37 -1.96 1.93
C LEU A 368 -34.24 -0.59 1.25
N LEU A 369 -33.33 -0.41 0.30
CA LEU A 369 -33.07 0.88 -0.36
C LEU A 369 -34.09 1.25 -1.46
N ALA A 370 -34.84 0.28 -1.99
CA ALA A 370 -35.79 0.52 -3.10
C ALA A 370 -36.79 1.68 -2.90
N PRO A 371 -37.28 2.00 -1.68
CA PRO A 371 -38.17 3.13 -1.47
C PRO A 371 -37.50 4.51 -1.54
N LEU A 372 -36.15 4.57 -1.58
CA LEU A 372 -35.37 5.81 -1.66
C LEU A 372 -35.02 6.22 -3.09
N GLU A 373 -35.46 5.46 -4.11
CA GLU A 373 -35.27 5.80 -5.53
C GLU A 373 -36.01 7.06 -5.98
#